data_AF-A0A7W1T1Q3-F1
#
_entry.id   AF-A0A7W1T1Q3-F1
#
_cell.length_a   1.000
_cell.length_b   1.000
_cell.length_c   1.000
_cell.angle_alpha   90.00
_cell.angle_beta   90.00
_cell.angle_gamma   90.00
#
_symmetry.space_group_name_H-M   'P 1'
#
loop_
_entity.id
_entity.type
_entity.pdbx_description
1 polymer ?
#
loop_
_entity_poly.entity_id
_entity_poly.type
_entity_poly.pdbx_seq_one_letter_code
_entity_poly.pdbx_strand_id
1 'polypeptide(L)'
;MQVTLPRRLQCIVGLIAVFVPLVSAQTASQNFPELRWRLIGPFRAGRTVAISGVPADPNTFYMAPNNGGVWKTTDAGNTWNPIFDGQDTGSVGALAVAWSNPQVIYVGSGEGLRRPDLSTGNGVYKTTDGGKSWKHLGLRDGQQIGSIIVDPHNPDRVFVGVFGHPYGPNSERGVFRSLDGGTTWEKVLYKDDNTGAIELEFDPSNPQVVYADMFSARRPPWTTGSSYSGPGSGLYKSTDGGSTWSQLTAGLPTWSDHLGRIGFDIAPSNASRMYAVVDSPKLGGLYRSDNGGERWERISEDDRLWGRGDDFACVRVDPKNPDIVYVANVSTYRSTDGGKTFTAIKGAPGGDDYHNIWINSDNSQIIALAVDQGATISVNGGQTWSSWYNQPTAQFYHVITDNQFPYWVYGGQQESGSIGTASRSDFGEITFRDWYPVGVEEYGYV
;
A
#
# COMPACT_ATOMS: atom_id res chain seq x y z
N MET A 1 -30.69 67.69 -42.97
CA MET A 1 -32.10 68.08 -43.16
C MET A 1 -32.77 66.90 -43.86
N GLN A 2 -33.26 65.89 -43.13
CA GLN A 2 -34.59 65.85 -42.51
C GLN A 2 -35.70 66.27 -43.47
N VAL A 3 -36.45 65.28 -43.96
CA VAL A 3 -37.85 65.44 -44.34
C VAL A 3 -38.62 64.31 -43.67
N THR A 4 -39.48 64.71 -42.74
CA THR A 4 -40.47 63.94 -42.01
C THR A 4 -41.84 64.16 -42.64
N LEU A 5 -42.69 63.13 -42.65
CA LEU A 5 -44.13 63.28 -42.35
C LEU A 5 -44.71 61.94 -41.83
N PRO A 6 -45.77 61.97 -41.00
CA PRO A 6 -45.87 61.05 -39.86
C PRO A 6 -47.20 60.27 -39.73
N ARG A 7 -47.21 59.42 -38.69
CA ARG A 7 -48.34 59.01 -37.81
C ARG A 7 -49.39 58.02 -38.35
N ARG A 8 -49.27 56.74 -37.94
CA ARG A 8 -49.94 56.11 -36.78
C ARG A 8 -49.75 54.58 -36.87
N LEU A 9 -49.12 53.95 -35.89
CA LEU A 9 -49.23 52.50 -35.65
C LEU A 9 -49.35 52.29 -34.14
N GLN A 10 -50.44 51.64 -33.70
CA GLN A 10 -50.65 51.22 -32.33
C GLN A 10 -50.05 49.82 -32.13
N CYS A 11 -49.24 49.68 -31.08
CA CYS A 11 -48.55 48.45 -30.69
C CYS A 11 -49.53 47.42 -30.11
N ILE A 12 -49.45 46.18 -30.61
CA ILE A 12 -49.93 44.98 -29.90
C ILE A 12 -48.68 44.26 -29.39
N VAL A 13 -48.49 44.26 -28.07
CA VAL A 13 -47.49 43.42 -27.40
C VAL A 13 -48.19 42.10 -27.07
N GLY A 14 -47.89 41.06 -27.85
CA GLY A 14 -48.32 39.70 -27.57
C GLY A 14 -47.40 39.04 -26.54
N LEU A 15 -47.97 38.65 -25.40
CA LEU A 15 -47.31 37.77 -24.42
C LEU A 15 -47.19 36.36 -25.02
N ILE A 16 -46.00 35.95 -25.41
CA ILE A 16 -45.67 34.53 -25.64
C ILE A 16 -45.03 34.03 -24.35
N ALA A 17 -45.82 33.31 -23.53
CA ALA A 17 -45.30 32.57 -22.39
C ALA A 17 -44.53 31.35 -22.93
N VAL A 18 -43.20 31.43 -22.92
CA VAL A 18 -42.33 30.28 -23.15
C VAL A 18 -42.43 29.37 -21.94
N PHE A 19 -43.20 28.28 -22.06
CA PHE A 19 -43.12 27.16 -21.12
C PHE A 19 -41.78 26.46 -21.33
N VAL A 20 -40.77 26.84 -20.55
CA VAL A 20 -39.57 26.00 -20.37
C VAL A 20 -40.01 24.85 -19.47
N PRO A 21 -39.99 23.58 -19.92
CA PRO A 21 -40.13 22.48 -18.99
C PRO A 21 -38.89 22.51 -18.09
N LEU A 22 -39.10 22.86 -16.82
CA LEU A 22 -38.15 22.57 -15.75
C LEU A 22 -37.99 21.04 -15.73
N VAL A 23 -36.97 20.55 -16.43
CA VAL A 23 -36.43 19.21 -16.18
C VAL A 23 -35.76 19.31 -14.82
N SER A 24 -36.54 19.19 -13.75
CA SER A 24 -35.98 18.84 -12.46
C SER A 24 -35.29 17.50 -12.66
N ALA A 25 -33.96 17.48 -12.52
CA ALA A 25 -33.25 16.22 -12.31
C ALA A 25 -34.01 15.46 -11.22
N GLN A 26 -34.35 14.20 -11.46
CA GLN A 26 -34.86 13.35 -10.39
C GLN A 26 -33.78 13.31 -9.31
N THR A 27 -33.96 14.09 -8.26
CA THR A 27 -33.27 13.82 -7.01
C THR A 27 -33.85 12.52 -6.54
N ALA A 28 -33.12 11.43 -6.77
CA ALA A 28 -33.42 10.15 -6.17
C ALA A 28 -33.28 10.32 -4.65
N SER A 29 -34.34 10.82 -4.00
CA SER A 29 -34.49 10.82 -2.55
C SER A 29 -34.88 9.42 -2.07
N GLN A 30 -34.34 8.38 -2.71
CA GLN A 30 -34.66 7.01 -2.44
C GLN A 30 -33.51 6.43 -1.63
N ASN A 31 -33.66 6.49 -0.31
CA ASN A 31 -33.14 5.41 0.51
C ASN A 31 -33.74 4.14 -0.10
N PHE A 32 -32.90 3.28 -0.65
CA PHE A 32 -33.29 1.98 -1.17
C PHE A 32 -32.96 0.92 -0.11
N PRO A 33 -33.72 0.85 1.01
CA PRO A 33 -33.36 -0.01 2.14
C PRO A 33 -33.43 -1.50 1.81
N GLU A 34 -33.99 -1.88 0.67
CA GLU A 34 -34.02 -3.26 0.17
C GLU A 34 -32.92 -3.59 -0.83
N LEU A 35 -32.26 -2.57 -1.41
CA LEU A 35 -31.11 -2.83 -2.28
C LEU A 35 -29.94 -3.33 -1.43
N ARG A 36 -29.23 -4.31 -1.97
CA ARG A 36 -28.04 -4.90 -1.37
C ARG A 36 -26.91 -4.81 -2.37
N TRP A 37 -25.73 -4.45 -1.90
CA TRP A 37 -24.53 -4.59 -2.69
C TRP A 37 -24.31 -6.07 -3.01
N ARG A 38 -23.89 -6.34 -4.24
CA ARG A 38 -23.53 -7.67 -4.70
C ARG A 38 -22.24 -7.57 -5.49
N LEU A 39 -21.31 -8.47 -5.19
CA LEU A 39 -20.10 -8.63 -5.97
C LEU A 39 -20.42 -9.10 -7.40
N ILE A 40 -19.87 -8.40 -8.39
CA ILE A 40 -19.95 -8.77 -9.82
C ILE A 40 -18.58 -9.13 -10.40
N GLY A 41 -17.58 -9.30 -9.53
CA GLY A 41 -16.19 -9.50 -9.91
C GLY A 41 -15.54 -8.22 -10.48
N PRO A 42 -14.40 -8.37 -11.19
CA PRO A 42 -13.73 -9.65 -11.43
C PRO A 42 -13.13 -10.26 -10.18
N PHE A 43 -12.91 -11.57 -10.19
CA PHE A 43 -12.13 -12.29 -9.17
C PHE A 43 -10.62 -12.14 -9.41
N ARG A 44 -10.20 -11.00 -9.94
CA ARG A 44 -8.83 -10.70 -10.28
C ARG A 44 -8.35 -9.62 -9.32
N ALA A 45 -7.28 -9.91 -8.60
CA ALA A 45 -6.85 -9.01 -7.54
C ALA A 45 -6.38 -7.65 -8.06
N GLY A 46 -6.43 -6.64 -7.19
CA GLY A 46 -5.86 -5.33 -7.43
C GLY A 46 -4.68 -5.03 -6.52
N ARG A 47 -4.24 -3.77 -6.60
CA ARG A 47 -3.02 -3.29 -5.96
C ARG A 47 -2.98 -3.58 -4.47
N THR A 48 -1.93 -4.26 -4.04
CA THR A 48 -1.74 -4.70 -2.66
C THR A 48 -0.31 -4.41 -2.22
N VAL A 49 -0.17 -3.65 -1.14
CA VAL A 49 1.14 -3.30 -0.56
C VAL A 49 1.36 -3.91 0.83
N ALA A 50 0.29 -4.40 1.46
CA ALA A 50 0.32 -4.93 2.81
C ALA A 50 -0.07 -6.42 2.84
N ILE A 51 0.82 -7.25 3.39
CA ILE A 51 0.59 -8.68 3.60
C ILE A 51 1.26 -9.13 4.89
N SER A 52 0.63 -10.04 5.62
CA SER A 52 1.17 -10.60 6.85
C SER A 52 0.67 -12.03 7.05
N GLY A 53 1.53 -12.91 7.55
CA GLY A 53 1.18 -14.28 7.92
C GLY A 53 1.26 -14.51 9.42
N VAL A 54 0.81 -15.68 9.87
CA VAL A 54 0.96 -16.14 11.25
C VAL A 54 2.05 -17.22 11.29
N PRO A 55 3.23 -16.99 11.90
CA PRO A 55 4.33 -17.97 11.85
C PRO A 55 3.93 -19.38 12.28
N ALA A 56 3.18 -19.48 13.38
CA ALA A 56 2.72 -20.74 13.96
C ALA A 56 1.52 -21.37 13.23
N ASP A 57 0.87 -20.67 12.30
CA ASP A 57 -0.24 -21.19 11.48
C ASP A 57 0.07 -20.96 10.00
N PRO A 58 0.70 -21.94 9.32
CA PRO A 58 1.22 -21.79 7.97
C PRO A 58 0.15 -21.60 6.89
N ASN A 59 -1.14 -21.72 7.23
CA ASN A 59 -2.24 -21.52 6.29
C ASN A 59 -2.93 -20.17 6.44
N THR A 60 -2.68 -19.45 7.54
CA THR A 60 -3.36 -18.19 7.83
C THR A 60 -2.54 -16.98 7.38
N PHE A 61 -3.13 -16.21 6.48
CA PHE A 61 -2.57 -14.95 6.00
C PHE A 61 -3.63 -13.87 5.92
N TYR A 62 -3.15 -12.65 5.95
CA TYR A 62 -3.91 -11.43 5.84
C TYR A 62 -3.30 -10.59 4.73
N MET A 63 -4.14 -10.05 3.86
CA MET A 63 -3.72 -9.08 2.84
C MET A 63 -4.57 -7.83 2.97
N ALA A 64 -4.00 -6.70 2.57
CA ALA A 64 -4.68 -5.42 2.56
C ALA A 64 -4.44 -4.70 1.23
N PRO A 65 -5.37 -4.86 0.27
CA PRO A 65 -5.33 -4.11 -0.98
C PRO A 65 -5.61 -2.62 -0.73
N ASN A 66 -4.97 -1.76 -1.51
CA ASN A 66 -4.90 -0.31 -1.30
C ASN A 66 -6.25 0.41 -1.39
N ASN A 67 -7.30 -0.25 -1.89
CA ASN A 67 -8.68 0.21 -1.91
C ASN A 67 -9.67 -0.96 -1.69
N GLY A 68 -9.22 -2.03 -1.02
CA GLY A 68 -9.98 -3.27 -0.86
C GLY A 68 -10.21 -3.68 0.59
N GLY A 69 -9.81 -2.89 1.58
CA GLY A 69 -9.91 -3.25 2.99
C GLY A 69 -8.93 -4.36 3.39
N VAL A 70 -9.32 -5.24 4.32
CA VAL A 70 -8.49 -6.35 4.81
C VAL A 70 -9.19 -7.66 4.55
N TRP A 71 -8.42 -8.63 4.06
CA TRP A 71 -8.88 -9.97 3.71
C TRP A 71 -8.08 -11.01 4.47
N LYS A 72 -8.74 -12.13 4.79
CA LYS A 72 -8.15 -13.27 5.48
C LYS A 72 -8.30 -14.55 4.66
N THR A 73 -7.23 -15.32 4.61
CA THR A 73 -7.23 -16.73 4.19
C THR A 73 -6.85 -17.61 5.38
N THR A 74 -7.35 -18.85 5.39
CA THR A 74 -6.93 -19.93 6.30
C THR A 74 -6.57 -21.20 5.54
N ASP A 75 -6.35 -21.07 4.23
CA ASP A 75 -6.06 -22.18 3.30
C ASP A 75 -4.91 -21.80 2.35
N ALA A 76 -3.95 -21.01 2.84
CA ALA A 76 -2.74 -20.57 2.13
C ALA A 76 -3.03 -19.84 0.80
N GLY A 77 -4.07 -19.02 0.80
CA GLY A 77 -4.41 -18.13 -0.33
C GLY A 77 -5.30 -18.74 -1.39
N ASN A 78 -5.90 -19.91 -1.14
CA ASN A 78 -6.88 -20.51 -2.06
C ASN A 78 -8.24 -19.80 -1.97
N THR A 79 -8.62 -19.34 -0.78
CA THR A 79 -9.85 -18.58 -0.52
C THR A 79 -9.54 -17.37 0.36
N TRP A 80 -10.08 -16.22 -0.01
CA TRP A 80 -9.96 -14.97 0.74
C TRP A 80 -11.34 -14.46 1.16
N ASN A 81 -11.47 -14.05 2.42
CA ASN A 81 -12.70 -13.52 2.99
C ASN A 81 -12.47 -12.09 3.48
N PRO A 82 -13.35 -11.12 3.15
CA PRO A 82 -13.21 -9.77 3.65
C PRO A 82 -13.53 -9.74 5.14
N ILE A 83 -12.74 -8.99 5.91
CA ILE A 83 -12.92 -8.82 7.35
C ILE A 83 -12.97 -7.34 7.76
N PHE A 84 -13.06 -6.41 6.80
CA PHE A 84 -12.94 -4.96 7.04
C PHE A 84 -14.03 -4.10 6.38
N ASP A 85 -15.01 -4.70 5.68
CA ASP A 85 -16.01 -3.98 4.87
C ASP A 85 -16.90 -3.00 5.66
N GLY A 86 -16.97 -3.15 6.99
CA GLY A 86 -17.75 -2.26 7.86
C GLY A 86 -17.01 -0.98 8.29
N GLN A 87 -15.81 -0.72 7.80
CA GLN A 87 -15.00 0.45 8.21
C GLN A 87 -15.11 1.60 7.21
N ASP A 88 -14.85 2.82 7.69
CA ASP A 88 -15.01 4.08 6.93
C ASP A 88 -14.04 4.25 5.75
N THR A 89 -13.06 3.36 5.60
CA THR A 89 -12.09 3.40 4.50
C THR A 89 -11.70 1.99 4.08
N GLY A 90 -11.58 1.79 2.77
CA GLY A 90 -10.97 0.60 2.18
C GLY A 90 -9.49 0.79 1.85
N SER A 91 -8.94 1.99 2.08
CA SER A 91 -7.54 2.27 1.75
C SER A 91 -6.61 1.86 2.88
N VAL A 92 -5.73 0.90 2.60
CA VAL A 92 -4.81 0.30 3.58
C VAL A 92 -3.39 0.24 3.00
N GLY A 93 -2.42 0.69 3.78
CA GLY A 93 -0.99 0.68 3.43
C GLY A 93 -0.13 -0.14 4.39
N ALA A 94 -0.61 -0.40 5.60
CA ALA A 94 0.12 -1.18 6.60
C ALA A 94 -0.78 -2.19 7.33
N LEU A 95 -0.23 -3.37 7.58
CA LEU A 95 -0.91 -4.48 8.25
C LEU A 95 0.09 -5.22 9.14
N ALA A 96 -0.21 -5.32 10.45
CA ALA A 96 0.65 -6.01 11.40
C ALA A 96 -0.16 -6.95 12.29
N VAL A 97 0.16 -8.24 12.25
CA VAL A 97 -0.38 -9.26 13.15
C VAL A 97 0.57 -9.41 14.33
N ALA A 98 0.07 -9.32 15.55
CA ALA A 98 0.91 -9.49 16.74
C ALA A 98 1.34 -10.95 16.91
N TRP A 99 2.66 -11.21 16.95
CA TRP A 99 3.18 -12.58 17.06
C TRP A 99 2.82 -13.24 18.40
N SER A 100 2.82 -12.44 19.48
CA SER A 100 2.44 -12.89 20.82
C SER A 100 0.96 -13.26 20.94
N ASN A 101 0.10 -12.73 20.05
CA ASN A 101 -1.33 -13.04 20.02
C ASN A 101 -1.93 -12.72 18.63
N PRO A 102 -2.05 -13.71 17.72
CA PRO A 102 -2.56 -13.51 16.37
C PRO A 102 -4.03 -13.05 16.26
N GLN A 103 -4.76 -12.96 17.38
CA GLN A 103 -6.09 -12.31 17.39
C GLN A 103 -5.99 -10.78 17.39
N VAL A 104 -4.82 -10.24 17.72
CA VAL A 104 -4.54 -8.80 17.70
C VAL A 104 -3.92 -8.43 16.37
N ILE A 105 -4.61 -7.57 15.62
CA ILE A 105 -4.16 -7.09 14.31
C ILE A 105 -4.32 -5.58 14.29
N TYR A 106 -3.28 -4.89 13.83
CA TYR A 106 -3.26 -3.47 13.57
C TYR A 106 -3.28 -3.20 12.07
N VAL A 107 -4.07 -2.19 11.68
CA VAL A 107 -4.25 -1.79 10.28
C VAL A 107 -4.03 -0.29 10.17
N GLY A 108 -3.11 0.10 9.30
CA GLY A 108 -2.81 1.48 8.96
C GLY A 108 -3.49 1.84 7.66
N SER A 109 -4.42 2.80 7.71
CA SER A 109 -5.12 3.24 6.50
C SER A 109 -4.34 4.25 5.67
N GLY A 110 -4.67 4.34 4.39
CA GLY A 110 -3.93 5.09 3.39
C GLY A 110 -2.82 4.24 2.80
N GLU A 111 -2.65 4.30 1.48
CA GLU A 111 -1.72 3.46 0.69
C GLU A 111 -0.28 3.42 1.22
N GLY A 112 0.18 4.41 1.98
CA GLY A 112 1.47 4.36 2.66
C GLY A 112 2.67 4.64 1.74
N LEU A 113 2.39 5.00 0.48
CA LEU A 113 3.36 5.36 -0.55
C LEU A 113 2.84 6.57 -1.33
N ARG A 114 3.74 7.48 -1.73
CA ARG A 114 3.38 8.66 -2.54
C ARG A 114 3.04 8.28 -3.98
N ARG A 115 1.81 8.56 -4.42
CA ARG A 115 1.30 8.30 -5.77
C ARG A 115 0.36 9.45 -6.17
N PRO A 116 0.23 9.74 -7.47
CA PRO A 116 -0.66 10.81 -7.95
C PRO A 116 -2.15 10.44 -7.83
N ASP A 117 -2.43 9.15 -7.77
CA ASP A 117 -3.73 8.49 -7.89
C ASP A 117 -4.10 7.66 -6.65
N LEU A 118 -3.37 7.84 -5.53
CA LEU A 118 -3.69 7.14 -4.28
C LEU A 118 -5.02 7.58 -3.70
N SER A 119 -5.54 6.71 -2.84
CA SER A 119 -6.59 7.03 -1.88
C SER A 119 -6.01 7.25 -0.49
N THR A 120 -6.44 8.31 0.18
CA THR A 120 -6.00 8.62 1.54
C THR A 120 -6.74 7.78 2.59
N GLY A 121 -6.06 7.56 3.70
CA GLY A 121 -6.61 6.93 4.89
C GLY A 121 -7.13 7.93 5.91
N ASN A 122 -7.56 7.39 7.04
CA ASN A 122 -8.08 8.13 8.18
C ASN A 122 -7.47 7.66 9.52
N GLY A 123 -6.28 7.05 9.51
CA GLY A 123 -5.54 6.63 10.71
C GLY A 123 -5.45 5.12 10.93
N VAL A 124 -5.42 4.70 12.21
CA VAL A 124 -5.12 3.32 12.60
C VAL A 124 -6.34 2.61 13.16
N TYR A 125 -6.48 1.32 12.85
CA TYR A 125 -7.50 0.43 13.39
C TYR A 125 -6.86 -0.76 14.12
N LYS A 126 -7.55 -1.30 15.12
CA LYS A 126 -7.18 -2.52 15.84
C LYS A 126 -8.37 -3.46 15.97
N THR A 127 -8.10 -4.75 15.82
CA THR A 127 -8.97 -5.84 16.28
C THR A 127 -8.25 -6.63 17.37
N THR A 128 -9.01 -7.26 18.26
CA THR A 128 -8.52 -8.21 19.27
C THR A 128 -9.24 -9.56 19.19
N ASP A 129 -10.06 -9.77 18.17
CA ASP A 129 -10.90 -10.95 17.96
C ASP A 129 -10.70 -11.58 16.57
N GLY A 130 -9.53 -11.32 15.96
CA GLY A 130 -9.13 -11.89 14.68
C GLY A 130 -9.88 -11.28 13.48
N GLY A 131 -10.38 -10.05 13.62
CA GLY A 131 -11.03 -9.29 12.55
C GLY A 131 -12.55 -9.34 12.55
N LYS A 132 -13.19 -9.81 13.62
CA LYS A 132 -14.67 -9.80 13.72
C LYS A 132 -15.20 -8.41 14.07
N SER A 133 -14.44 -7.66 14.87
CA SER A 133 -14.73 -6.27 15.21
C SER A 133 -13.46 -5.42 15.19
N TRP A 134 -13.63 -4.12 14.89
CA TRP A 134 -12.54 -3.16 14.75
C TRP A 134 -12.81 -1.90 15.56
N LYS A 135 -11.74 -1.34 16.12
CA LYS A 135 -11.74 -0.06 16.82
C LYS A 135 -10.80 0.90 16.10
N HIS A 136 -11.28 2.11 15.81
CA HIS A 136 -10.44 3.21 15.34
C HIS A 136 -9.60 3.77 16.50
N LEU A 137 -8.31 4.01 16.27
CA LEU A 137 -7.30 4.34 17.27
C LEU A 137 -6.71 5.76 17.12
N GLY A 138 -7.30 6.62 16.28
CA GLY A 138 -6.79 7.97 16.02
C GLY A 138 -5.77 8.03 14.88
N LEU A 139 -4.88 9.03 14.92
CA LEU A 139 -3.99 9.41 13.81
C LEU A 139 -4.76 9.76 12.52
N ARG A 140 -5.89 10.46 12.68
CA ARG A 140 -6.83 10.76 11.57
C ARG A 140 -6.26 11.71 10.52
N ASP A 141 -5.40 12.63 10.93
CA ASP A 141 -4.78 13.61 10.05
C ASP A 141 -3.49 13.06 9.40
N GLY A 142 -3.05 11.86 9.77
CA GLY A 142 -1.89 11.20 9.19
C GLY A 142 -2.04 10.86 7.71
N GLN A 143 -3.25 10.53 7.24
CA GLN A 143 -3.65 10.16 5.87
C GLN A 143 -2.90 9.02 5.16
N GLN A 144 -1.65 8.74 5.51
CA GLN A 144 -0.80 7.69 4.94
C GLN A 144 -0.04 7.02 6.09
N ILE A 145 -0.48 5.82 6.46
CA ILE A 145 0.22 4.98 7.42
C ILE A 145 1.07 3.98 6.63
N GLY A 146 2.38 4.20 6.57
CA GLY A 146 3.30 3.41 5.75
C GLY A 146 3.83 2.15 6.43
N SER A 147 3.90 2.14 7.76
CA SER A 147 4.40 1.00 8.51
C SER A 147 3.76 0.90 9.90
N ILE A 148 3.58 -0.34 10.38
CA ILE A 148 3.22 -0.65 11.75
C ILE A 148 4.06 -1.84 12.19
N ILE A 149 4.72 -1.73 13.35
CA ILE A 149 5.41 -2.86 14.00
C ILE A 149 4.87 -3.05 15.40
N VAL A 150 4.65 -4.31 15.78
CA VAL A 150 4.14 -4.72 17.09
C VAL A 150 5.22 -5.49 17.81
N ASP A 151 5.46 -5.17 19.08
CA ASP A 151 6.48 -5.85 19.88
C ASP A 151 6.20 -7.35 19.95
N PRO A 152 7.19 -8.22 19.66
CA PRO A 152 6.97 -9.67 19.56
C PRO A 152 6.58 -10.32 20.90
N HIS A 153 6.73 -9.61 22.02
CA HIS A 153 6.42 -10.11 23.36
C HIS A 153 5.27 -9.35 24.04
N ASN A 154 4.84 -8.22 23.49
CA ASN A 154 3.78 -7.41 24.06
C ASN A 154 2.92 -6.73 22.97
N PRO A 155 1.68 -7.20 22.73
CA PRO A 155 0.84 -6.65 21.66
C PRO A 155 0.38 -5.21 21.93
N ASP A 156 0.56 -4.69 23.15
CA ASP A 156 0.20 -3.31 23.49
C ASP A 156 1.33 -2.30 23.26
N ARG A 157 2.56 -2.78 23.01
CA ARG A 157 3.67 -1.92 22.56
C ARG A 157 3.74 -1.94 21.03
N VAL A 158 3.39 -0.82 20.42
CA VAL A 158 3.25 -0.69 18.97
C VAL A 158 3.86 0.62 18.50
N PHE A 159 4.52 0.59 17.34
CA PHE A 159 5.00 1.77 16.65
C PHE A 159 4.31 1.90 15.30
N VAL A 160 4.06 3.14 14.91
CA VAL A 160 3.40 3.50 13.65
C VAL A 160 4.27 4.52 12.93
N GLY A 161 4.61 4.19 11.69
CA GLY A 161 5.26 5.10 10.75
C GLY A 161 4.18 5.85 9.99
N VAL A 162 4.05 7.14 10.29
CA VAL A 162 3.10 8.04 9.62
C VAL A 162 3.85 8.84 8.57
N PHE A 163 3.53 8.59 7.30
CA PHE A 163 4.19 9.29 6.20
C PHE A 163 3.62 10.72 6.03
N GLY A 164 2.35 10.91 6.36
CA GLY A 164 1.67 12.19 6.36
C GLY A 164 0.86 12.46 5.10
N HIS A 165 0.47 13.72 4.92
CA HIS A 165 -0.27 14.15 3.74
C HIS A 165 0.57 13.94 2.47
N PRO A 166 0.05 13.25 1.44
CA PRO A 166 0.82 12.92 0.23
C PRO A 166 1.08 14.12 -0.68
N TYR A 167 0.21 15.13 -0.60
CA TYR A 167 0.17 16.28 -1.50
C TYR A 167 0.56 17.61 -0.83
N GLY A 168 0.83 17.60 0.48
CA GLY A 168 1.05 18.81 1.25
C GLY A 168 1.83 18.55 2.53
N PRO A 169 2.32 19.61 3.19
CA PRO A 169 2.91 19.48 4.51
C PRO A 169 1.83 19.20 5.55
N ASN A 170 2.16 18.42 6.59
CA ASN A 170 1.31 18.25 7.77
C ASN A 170 2.14 17.87 9.00
N SER A 171 1.65 18.21 10.18
CA SER A 171 2.37 17.97 11.43
C SER A 171 2.14 16.57 12.02
N GLU A 172 1.05 15.89 11.66
CA GLU A 172 0.80 14.50 12.04
C GLU A 172 1.55 13.54 11.10
N ARG A 173 2.89 13.53 11.21
CA ARG A 173 3.81 12.62 10.52
C ARG A 173 5.01 12.27 11.41
N GLY A 174 5.79 11.29 10.98
CA GLY A 174 6.94 10.75 11.72
C GLY A 174 6.59 9.44 12.43
N VAL A 175 7.32 9.12 13.50
CA VAL A 175 7.11 7.88 14.25
C VAL A 175 6.27 8.16 15.49
N PHE A 176 5.21 7.36 15.66
CA PHE A 176 4.37 7.37 16.84
C PHE A 176 4.52 6.04 17.58
N ARG A 177 4.55 6.11 18.91
CA ARG A 177 4.64 4.95 19.81
C ARG A 177 3.40 4.91 20.69
N SER A 178 2.87 3.71 20.92
CA SER A 178 1.90 3.45 21.98
C SER A 178 2.41 2.32 22.88
N LEU A 179 2.11 2.44 24.17
CA LEU A 179 2.40 1.43 25.21
C LEU A 179 1.13 0.85 25.83
N ASP A 180 -0.04 1.25 25.33
CA ASP A 180 -1.38 0.87 25.82
C ASP A 180 -2.27 0.33 24.68
N GLY A 181 -1.62 -0.24 23.67
CA GLY A 181 -2.28 -0.88 22.56
C GLY A 181 -2.99 0.05 21.59
N GLY A 182 -2.55 1.31 21.52
CA GLY A 182 -3.06 2.35 20.62
C GLY A 182 -4.19 3.18 21.22
N THR A 183 -4.37 3.15 22.55
CA THR A 183 -5.31 4.05 23.23
C THR A 183 -4.76 5.47 23.27
N THR A 184 -3.46 5.61 23.48
CA THR A 184 -2.72 6.86 23.38
C THR A 184 -1.51 6.71 22.46
N TRP A 185 -1.12 7.80 21.80
CA TRP A 185 0.02 7.86 20.89
C TRP A 185 0.96 8.99 21.30
N GLU A 186 2.25 8.68 21.41
CA GLU A 186 3.32 9.63 21.62
C GLU A 186 4.12 9.79 20.33
N LYS A 187 4.35 11.03 19.87
CA LYS A 187 5.21 11.29 18.72
C LYS A 187 6.67 11.26 19.18
N VAL A 188 7.42 10.23 18.76
CA VAL A 188 8.75 9.93 19.29
C VAL A 188 9.89 10.22 18.32
N LEU A 189 9.61 10.35 17.02
CA LEU A 189 10.57 10.83 16.03
C LEU A 189 9.86 11.76 15.04
N TYR A 190 10.37 12.99 14.92
CA TYR A 190 9.82 14.03 14.07
C TYR A 190 10.95 14.91 13.53
N LYS A 191 10.86 15.32 12.26
CA LYS A 191 11.85 16.18 11.62
C LYS A 191 11.25 17.53 11.25
N ASP A 192 10.21 17.51 10.44
CA ASP A 192 9.48 18.68 9.95
C ASP A 192 8.13 18.24 9.34
N ASP A 193 7.34 19.21 8.86
CA ASP A 193 6.03 18.95 8.25
C ASP A 193 6.11 18.30 6.86
N ASN A 194 7.29 17.95 6.34
CA ASN A 194 7.48 17.37 5.00
C ASN A 194 8.17 16.00 5.02
N THR A 195 8.55 15.51 6.19
CA THR A 195 9.34 14.28 6.37
C THR A 195 8.59 13.31 7.27
N GLY A 196 8.10 12.22 6.68
CA GLY A 196 7.36 11.19 7.40
C GLY A 196 8.17 9.90 7.57
N ALA A 197 7.67 8.98 8.38
CA ALA A 197 8.25 7.64 8.52
C ALA A 197 7.52 6.66 7.60
N ILE A 198 8.25 5.81 6.88
CA ILE A 198 7.68 4.88 5.89
C ILE A 198 8.03 3.41 6.15
N GLU A 199 9.12 3.12 6.85
CA GLU A 199 9.47 1.77 7.31
C GLU A 199 10.00 1.80 8.74
N LEU A 200 9.70 0.76 9.52
CA LEU A 200 10.08 0.58 10.90
C LEU A 200 10.43 -0.88 11.11
N GLU A 201 11.47 -1.16 11.88
CA GLU A 201 11.79 -2.54 12.31
C GLU A 201 12.31 -2.57 13.75
N PHE A 202 11.96 -3.63 14.47
CA PHE A 202 12.62 -3.95 15.74
C PHE A 202 13.90 -4.72 15.46
N ASP A 203 14.92 -4.51 16.30
CA ASP A 203 15.98 -5.51 16.39
C ASP A 203 15.38 -6.84 16.90
N PRO A 204 15.50 -7.94 16.14
CA PRO A 204 14.88 -9.21 16.47
C PRO A 204 15.41 -9.84 17.75
N SER A 205 16.61 -9.43 18.21
CA SER A 205 17.23 -9.88 19.46
C SER A 205 16.91 -8.98 20.65
N ASN A 206 16.51 -7.72 20.41
CA ASN A 206 16.22 -6.75 21.46
C ASN A 206 15.23 -5.66 20.98
N PRO A 207 13.91 -5.80 21.26
CA PRO A 207 12.90 -4.83 20.86
C PRO A 207 13.03 -3.42 21.46
N GLN A 208 13.98 -3.18 22.37
CA GLN A 208 14.36 -1.82 22.80
C GLN A 208 15.15 -1.07 21.73
N VAL A 209 15.78 -1.79 20.81
CA VAL A 209 16.41 -1.21 19.63
C VAL A 209 15.37 -1.16 18.51
N VAL A 210 15.15 0.03 17.98
CA VAL A 210 14.16 0.31 16.93
C VAL A 210 14.82 1.10 15.83
N TYR A 211 14.54 0.76 14.58
CA TYR A 211 15.02 1.47 13.41
C TYR A 211 13.85 2.09 12.66
N ALA A 212 14.10 3.23 12.00
CA ALA A 212 13.09 3.95 11.23
C ALA A 212 13.70 4.57 9.97
N ASP A 213 13.08 4.31 8.81
CA ASP A 213 13.31 5.09 7.60
C ASP A 213 12.41 6.33 7.61
N MET A 214 13.05 7.49 7.55
CA MET A 214 12.37 8.77 7.36
C MET A 214 12.55 9.20 5.91
N PHE A 215 11.49 9.69 5.29
CA PHE A 215 11.48 10.05 3.87
C PHE A 215 10.85 11.43 3.64
N SER A 216 11.62 12.35 3.04
CA SER A 216 11.17 13.70 2.67
C SER A 216 10.65 13.73 1.24
N ALA A 217 9.33 13.69 1.07
CA ALA A 217 8.73 13.19 -0.16
C ALA A 217 7.27 13.61 -0.34
N ARG A 218 6.92 14.19 -1.50
CA ARG A 218 5.53 14.50 -1.90
C ARG A 218 5.35 14.29 -3.39
N ARG A 219 4.14 13.89 -3.81
CA ARG A 219 3.81 13.69 -5.23
C ARG A 219 2.36 14.10 -5.51
N PRO A 220 2.09 15.33 -5.95
CA PRO A 220 0.75 15.77 -6.27
C PRO A 220 0.17 15.04 -7.50
N PRO A 221 -1.17 15.02 -7.65
CA PRO A 221 -1.86 14.26 -8.69
C PRO A 221 -1.45 14.56 -10.14
N TRP A 222 -0.91 15.75 -10.41
CA TRP A 222 -0.50 16.18 -11.75
C TRP A 222 0.96 15.89 -12.09
N THR A 223 1.66 15.05 -11.30
CA THR A 223 3.10 14.76 -11.48
C THR A 223 3.42 13.27 -11.50
N THR A 224 4.35 12.88 -12.36
CA THR A 224 4.83 11.49 -12.49
C THR A 224 6.08 11.19 -11.65
N GLY A 225 6.73 12.20 -11.09
CA GLY A 225 7.89 12.05 -10.20
C GLY A 225 7.71 12.80 -8.88
N SER A 226 8.69 12.70 -7.98
CA SER A 226 8.66 13.47 -6.74
C SER A 226 8.63 14.97 -7.02
N SER A 227 7.67 15.68 -6.42
CA SER A 227 7.63 17.15 -6.48
C SER A 227 8.39 17.79 -5.33
N TYR A 228 8.88 17.01 -4.37
CA TYR A 228 9.62 17.51 -3.21
C TYR A 228 10.64 16.49 -2.70
N SER A 229 11.85 16.96 -2.45
CA SER A 229 12.91 16.28 -1.73
C SER A 229 13.47 17.23 -0.67
N GLY A 230 13.82 16.72 0.51
CA GLY A 230 14.36 17.52 1.60
C GLY A 230 15.45 16.77 2.39
N PRO A 231 16.19 17.47 3.26
CA PRO A 231 17.30 16.90 4.02
C PRO A 231 16.86 15.97 5.16
N GLY A 232 15.54 15.75 5.34
CA GLY A 232 15.00 14.93 6.40
C GLY A 232 15.12 13.42 6.16
N SER A 233 15.34 13.00 4.91
CA SER A 233 15.48 11.58 4.55
C SER A 233 16.65 10.89 5.27
N GLY A 234 16.46 9.63 5.63
CA GLY A 234 17.53 8.75 6.13
C GLY A 234 17.07 7.73 7.17
N LEU A 235 18.02 6.86 7.53
CA LEU A 235 17.82 5.79 8.50
C LEU A 235 18.18 6.26 9.92
N TYR A 236 17.31 6.00 10.88
CA TYR A 236 17.46 6.38 12.28
C TYR A 236 17.40 5.15 13.16
N LYS A 237 18.12 5.20 14.29
CA LYS A 237 18.18 4.13 15.30
C LYS A 237 17.89 4.70 16.68
N SER A 238 17.07 3.98 17.43
CA SER A 238 16.90 4.15 18.88
C SER A 238 17.42 2.91 19.58
N THR A 239 17.96 3.07 20.78
CA THR A 239 18.42 1.96 21.63
C THR A 239 17.75 1.94 23.01
N ASP A 240 16.76 2.82 23.23
CA ASP A 240 16.09 3.06 24.51
C ASP A 240 14.56 2.98 24.38
N GLY A 241 14.11 2.08 23.51
CA GLY A 241 12.71 1.80 23.29
C GLY A 241 11.99 2.90 22.50
N GLY A 242 12.71 3.64 21.66
CA GLY A 242 12.18 4.70 20.83
C GLY A 242 12.15 6.08 21.49
N SER A 243 12.81 6.27 22.63
CA SER A 243 12.73 7.54 23.39
C SER A 243 13.73 8.58 22.87
N THR A 244 14.90 8.13 22.42
CA THR A 244 15.89 8.95 21.72
C THR A 244 16.33 8.26 20.43
N TRP A 245 16.72 9.07 19.44
CA TRP A 245 17.05 8.61 18.09
C TRP A 245 18.33 9.27 17.58
N SER A 246 19.18 8.49 16.92
CA SER A 246 20.36 8.95 16.19
C SER A 246 20.23 8.59 14.71
N GLN A 247 20.73 9.46 13.83
CA GLN A 247 20.75 9.18 12.40
C GLN A 247 22.00 8.35 12.05
N LEU A 248 21.82 7.29 11.27
CA LEU A 248 22.89 6.46 10.73
C LEU A 248 23.37 7.05 9.41
N THR A 249 24.66 7.36 9.32
CA THR A 249 25.25 8.04 8.14
C THR A 249 26.53 7.38 7.63
N ALA A 250 27.21 6.58 8.45
CA ALA A 250 28.50 6.02 8.09
C ALA A 250 28.39 5.02 6.94
N GLY A 251 28.88 5.41 5.76
CA GLY A 251 28.84 4.60 4.55
C GLY A 251 27.52 4.65 3.77
N LEU A 252 26.53 5.41 4.25
CA LEU A 252 25.30 5.70 3.51
C LEU A 252 25.41 7.06 2.79
N PRO A 253 24.71 7.26 1.67
CA PRO A 253 24.54 8.57 1.06
C PRO A 253 23.88 9.55 2.04
N THR A 254 24.08 10.85 1.83
CA THR A 254 23.43 11.89 2.64
C THR A 254 22.62 12.84 1.77
N TRP A 255 22.07 13.91 2.34
CA TRP A 255 21.37 14.94 1.59
C TRP A 255 22.21 15.53 0.44
N SER A 256 23.54 15.67 0.60
CA SER A 256 24.41 16.16 -0.48
C SER A 256 24.46 15.22 -1.69
N ASP A 257 24.12 13.95 -1.49
CA ASP A 257 24.06 12.91 -2.51
C ASP A 257 22.63 12.66 -3.00
N HIS A 258 21.69 13.54 -2.63
CA HIS A 258 20.27 13.42 -2.91
C HIS A 258 19.66 12.11 -2.40
N LEU A 259 19.96 11.74 -1.16
CA LEU A 259 19.36 10.57 -0.50
C LEU A 259 17.82 10.64 -0.53
N GLY A 260 17.22 9.60 -1.10
CA GLY A 260 15.79 9.35 -1.15
C GLY A 260 15.33 8.38 -0.06
N ARG A 261 14.44 7.46 -0.42
CA ARG A 261 13.92 6.42 0.47
C ARG A 261 14.99 5.37 0.76
N ILE A 262 14.95 4.79 1.96
CA ILE A 262 15.72 3.60 2.31
C ILE A 262 14.74 2.53 2.75
N GLY A 263 14.71 1.38 2.06
CA GLY A 263 14.06 0.20 2.59
C GLY A 263 15.09 -0.76 3.16
N PHE A 264 14.80 -1.39 4.29
CA PHE A 264 15.82 -2.13 5.04
C PHE A 264 15.23 -3.32 5.80
N ASP A 265 16.10 -4.27 6.15
CA ASP A 265 15.75 -5.39 7.03
C ASP A 265 16.94 -5.86 7.84
N ILE A 266 16.66 -6.46 8.99
CA ILE A 266 17.61 -6.97 9.97
C ILE A 266 17.51 -8.48 9.97
N ALA A 267 18.63 -9.18 9.79
CA ALA A 267 18.61 -10.64 9.74
C ALA A 267 18.10 -11.23 11.07
N PRO A 268 16.97 -11.97 11.09
CA PRO A 268 16.42 -12.52 12.33
C PRO A 268 17.36 -13.48 13.06
N SER A 269 18.23 -14.16 12.31
CA SER A 269 19.24 -15.09 12.82
C SER A 269 20.53 -14.41 13.31
N ASN A 270 20.76 -13.14 12.97
CA ASN A 270 21.93 -12.36 13.38
C ASN A 270 21.66 -10.86 13.25
N ALA A 271 21.27 -10.21 14.35
CA ALA A 271 20.91 -8.79 14.36
C ALA A 271 22.05 -7.82 13.98
N SER A 272 23.30 -8.28 13.93
CA SER A 272 24.40 -7.46 13.40
C SER A 272 24.38 -7.35 11.87
N ARG A 273 23.77 -8.32 11.17
CA ARG A 273 23.62 -8.30 9.71
C ARG A 273 22.34 -7.55 9.33
N MET A 274 22.50 -6.50 8.54
CA MET A 274 21.39 -5.74 7.96
C MET A 274 21.62 -5.53 6.46
N TYR A 275 20.54 -5.35 5.73
CA TYR A 275 20.58 -4.94 4.33
C TYR A 275 19.69 -3.72 4.12
N ALA A 276 20.04 -2.88 3.15
CA ALA A 276 19.26 -1.71 2.79
C ALA A 276 19.29 -1.49 1.27
N VAL A 277 18.13 -1.32 0.66
CA VAL A 277 17.96 -0.76 -0.68
C VAL A 277 17.86 0.74 -0.54
N VAL A 278 18.79 1.47 -1.15
CA VAL A 278 18.94 2.92 -0.98
C VAL A 278 18.68 3.61 -2.31
N ASP A 279 17.76 4.57 -2.31
CA ASP A 279 17.52 5.49 -3.43
C ASP A 279 18.49 6.68 -3.37
N SER A 280 19.28 6.85 -4.43
CA SER A 280 20.11 8.04 -4.67
C SER A 280 20.54 8.05 -6.13
N PRO A 281 20.52 9.21 -6.82
CA PRO A 281 20.87 9.31 -8.24
C PRO A 281 22.26 8.79 -8.62
N LYS A 282 23.23 8.82 -7.70
CA LYS A 282 24.61 8.39 -7.95
C LYS A 282 25.05 7.23 -7.07
N LEU A 283 24.52 7.15 -5.86
CA LEU A 283 24.94 6.19 -4.85
C LEU A 283 23.84 5.17 -4.53
N GLY A 284 22.77 5.10 -5.32
CA GLY A 284 21.71 4.13 -5.11
C GLY A 284 22.20 2.69 -5.28
N GLY A 285 21.65 1.75 -4.51
CA GLY A 285 22.16 0.38 -4.52
C GLY A 285 21.68 -0.45 -3.34
N LEU A 286 22.17 -1.69 -3.31
CA LEU A 286 22.04 -2.56 -2.14
C LEU A 286 23.26 -2.35 -1.24
N TYR A 287 22.98 -2.07 0.02
CA TYR A 287 23.96 -1.90 1.09
C TYR A 287 23.84 -3.02 2.10
N ARG A 288 24.96 -3.33 2.75
CA ARG A 288 25.04 -4.28 3.87
C ARG A 288 25.72 -3.63 5.06
N SER A 289 25.23 -3.95 6.26
CA SER A 289 25.92 -3.70 7.52
C SER A 289 26.18 -5.03 8.22
N ASP A 290 27.34 -5.13 8.88
CA ASP A 290 27.77 -6.28 9.68
C ASP A 290 27.93 -5.93 11.18
N ASN A 291 27.45 -4.75 11.58
CA ASN A 291 27.57 -4.22 12.94
C ASN A 291 26.30 -3.50 13.42
N GLY A 292 25.12 -3.94 12.99
CA GLY A 292 23.84 -3.40 13.45
C GLY A 292 23.60 -1.96 13.00
N GLY A 293 24.01 -1.64 11.76
CA GLY A 293 23.74 -0.35 11.13
C GLY A 293 24.76 0.75 11.45
N GLU A 294 25.74 0.50 12.31
CA GLU A 294 26.76 1.49 12.69
C GLU A 294 27.68 1.87 11.52
N ARG A 295 27.87 0.97 10.54
CA ARG A 295 28.52 1.25 9.26
C ARG A 295 27.93 0.41 8.14
N TRP A 296 27.82 1.00 6.96
CA TRP A 296 27.31 0.37 5.76
C TRP A 296 28.37 0.30 4.65
N GLU A 297 28.23 -0.72 3.80
CA GLU A 297 29.00 -0.92 2.58
C GLU A 297 28.04 -1.14 1.41
N ARG A 298 28.23 -0.42 0.29
CA ARG A 298 27.48 -0.66 -0.95
C ARG A 298 28.00 -1.93 -1.60
N ILE A 299 27.20 -3.00 -1.59
CA ILE A 299 27.60 -4.33 -2.06
C ILE A 299 27.10 -4.65 -3.46
N SER A 300 26.12 -3.92 -3.99
CA SER A 300 25.65 -4.05 -5.37
C SER A 300 25.14 -2.72 -5.93
N GLU A 301 25.45 -2.48 -7.19
CA GLU A 301 24.94 -1.36 -8.00
C GLU A 301 23.85 -1.79 -8.99
N ASP A 302 23.43 -3.06 -8.94
CA ASP A 302 22.46 -3.66 -9.87
C ASP A 302 21.12 -2.91 -9.82
N ASP A 303 20.88 -2.12 -10.87
CA ASP A 303 19.70 -1.25 -11.02
C ASP A 303 18.37 -2.01 -10.94
N ARG A 304 18.36 -3.32 -11.24
CA ARG A 304 17.17 -4.18 -11.09
C ARG A 304 16.67 -4.23 -9.64
N LEU A 305 17.54 -3.97 -8.67
CA LEU A 305 17.22 -4.03 -7.25
C LEU A 305 16.71 -2.67 -6.72
N TRP A 306 17.28 -1.55 -7.20
CA TRP A 306 17.10 -0.23 -6.59
C TRP A 306 16.62 0.88 -7.54
N GLY A 307 16.62 0.68 -8.87
CA GLY A 307 16.40 1.73 -9.86
C GLY A 307 15.02 2.40 -9.82
N ARG A 308 14.08 1.83 -9.07
CA ARG A 308 12.77 2.40 -8.70
C ARG A 308 12.64 2.55 -7.19
N GLY A 309 13.73 2.88 -6.50
CA GLY A 309 13.90 2.82 -5.04
C GLY A 309 12.94 3.71 -4.25
N ASP A 310 12.37 4.73 -4.89
CA ASP A 310 11.34 5.55 -4.27
C ASP A 310 9.97 4.86 -4.23
N ASP A 311 9.65 4.04 -5.23
CA ASP A 311 8.45 3.21 -5.31
C ASP A 311 8.67 1.85 -4.58
N PHE A 312 9.77 1.14 -4.88
CA PHE A 312 10.11 -0.20 -4.36
C PHE A 312 11.43 -0.18 -3.60
N ALA A 313 11.34 -0.37 -2.28
CA ALA A 313 12.52 -0.49 -1.43
C ALA A 313 12.51 -1.75 -0.57
N CYS A 314 11.56 -2.68 -0.77
CA CYS A 314 11.41 -3.84 0.09
C CYS A 314 12.60 -4.80 -0.08
N VAL A 315 13.36 -4.97 1.00
CA VAL A 315 14.36 -6.01 1.18
C VAL A 315 13.96 -6.86 2.37
N ARG A 316 14.14 -8.18 2.28
CA ARG A 316 13.92 -9.11 3.40
C ARG A 316 15.02 -10.14 3.50
N VAL A 317 15.39 -10.53 4.71
CA VAL A 317 16.41 -11.54 4.99
C VAL A 317 15.74 -12.84 5.42
N ASP A 318 16.30 -13.97 4.98
CA ASP A 318 15.84 -15.27 5.44
C ASP A 318 16.01 -15.39 6.97
N PRO A 319 14.96 -15.83 7.69
CA PRO A 319 14.98 -15.85 9.15
C PRO A 319 15.98 -16.85 9.73
N LYS A 320 16.46 -17.82 8.92
CA LYS A 320 17.40 -18.86 9.35
C LYS A 320 18.80 -18.69 8.73
N ASN A 321 18.98 -17.82 7.74
CA ASN A 321 20.29 -17.61 7.10
C ASN A 321 20.51 -16.14 6.70
N PRO A 322 21.46 -15.42 7.33
CA PRO A 322 21.70 -14.00 7.07
C PRO A 322 22.31 -13.70 5.67
N ASP A 323 22.73 -14.71 4.92
CA ASP A 323 23.27 -14.56 3.56
C ASP A 323 22.22 -14.77 2.46
N ILE A 324 21.01 -15.22 2.82
CA ILE A 324 19.88 -15.31 1.89
C ILE A 324 19.03 -14.04 2.01
N VAL A 325 18.91 -13.31 0.91
CA VAL A 325 18.26 -11.99 0.87
C VAL A 325 17.32 -11.93 -0.32
N TYR A 326 16.16 -11.33 -0.11
CA TYR A 326 15.12 -11.12 -1.10
C TYR A 326 14.94 -9.62 -1.32
N VAL A 327 14.71 -9.23 -2.57
CA VAL A 327 14.40 -7.83 -2.94
C VAL A 327 13.16 -7.83 -3.83
N ALA A 328 12.17 -7.01 -3.46
CA ALA A 328 10.98 -6.77 -4.26
C ALA A 328 11.19 -5.55 -5.16
N ASN A 329 10.84 -5.69 -6.43
CA ASN A 329 10.84 -4.63 -7.44
C ASN A 329 9.85 -5.05 -8.55
N VAL A 330 10.06 -4.70 -9.81
CA VAL A 330 9.31 -5.24 -10.99
C VAL A 330 9.43 -6.77 -11.16
N SER A 331 10.24 -7.40 -10.32
CA SER A 331 10.33 -8.83 -10.07
C SER A 331 10.82 -9.03 -8.64
N THR A 332 10.53 -10.19 -8.07
CA THR A 332 11.15 -10.60 -6.79
C THR A 332 12.45 -11.34 -7.07
N TYR A 333 13.54 -10.80 -6.53
CA TYR A 333 14.88 -11.36 -6.66
C TYR A 333 15.31 -12.05 -5.37
N ARG A 334 16.12 -13.11 -5.49
CA ARG A 334 16.76 -13.81 -4.37
C ARG A 334 18.27 -13.91 -4.59
N SER A 335 19.01 -13.58 -3.54
CA SER A 335 20.43 -13.86 -3.37
C SER A 335 20.63 -15.00 -2.37
N THR A 336 21.69 -15.77 -2.53
CA THR A 336 22.12 -16.81 -1.56
C THR A 336 23.58 -16.66 -1.11
N ASP A 337 24.23 -15.54 -1.46
CA ASP A 337 25.65 -15.29 -1.25
C ASP A 337 25.92 -13.94 -0.54
N GLY A 338 24.96 -13.48 0.26
CA GLY A 338 25.06 -12.24 1.04
C GLY A 338 24.87 -10.98 0.21
N GLY A 339 24.08 -11.06 -0.86
CA GLY A 339 23.66 -9.93 -1.71
C GLY A 339 24.60 -9.64 -2.87
N LYS A 340 25.49 -10.57 -3.24
CA LYS A 340 26.46 -10.38 -4.33
C LYS A 340 25.86 -10.73 -5.69
N THR A 341 25.05 -11.78 -5.75
CA THR A 341 24.37 -12.19 -6.99
C THR A 341 22.90 -12.48 -6.77
N PHE A 342 22.07 -12.16 -7.76
CA PHE A 342 20.61 -12.26 -7.67
C PHE A 342 20.01 -13.02 -8.86
N THR A 343 19.02 -13.86 -8.55
CA THR A 343 18.16 -14.56 -9.52
C THR A 343 16.71 -14.14 -9.28
N ALA A 344 15.97 -13.85 -10.35
CA ALA A 344 14.53 -13.62 -10.25
C ALA A 344 13.82 -14.94 -9.91
N ILE A 345 13.02 -14.97 -8.85
CA ILE A 345 12.26 -16.15 -8.42
C ILE A 345 10.78 -16.03 -8.77
N LYS A 346 10.29 -14.83 -9.04
CA LYS A 346 8.91 -14.53 -9.39
C LYS A 346 8.84 -13.18 -10.10
N GLY A 347 8.02 -13.09 -11.14
CA GLY A 347 7.89 -11.93 -12.03
C GLY A 347 7.82 -12.34 -13.50
N ALA A 348 7.34 -11.46 -14.36
CA ALA A 348 7.34 -11.64 -15.81
C ALA A 348 8.05 -10.47 -16.51
N PRO A 349 8.58 -10.65 -17.74
CA PRO A 349 9.23 -9.57 -18.49
C PRO A 349 8.36 -8.34 -18.76
N GLY A 350 7.03 -8.47 -18.60
CA GLY A 350 6.07 -7.36 -18.73
C GLY A 350 6.00 -6.42 -17.53
N GLY A 351 6.64 -6.77 -16.40
CA GLY A 351 6.57 -6.05 -15.12
C GLY A 351 5.38 -6.51 -14.30
N ASP A 352 5.62 -7.11 -13.12
CA ASP A 352 4.64 -7.10 -12.04
C ASP A 352 5.26 -6.26 -10.91
N ASP A 353 4.53 -5.30 -10.35
CA ASP A 353 5.05 -4.41 -9.31
C ASP A 353 4.94 -5.06 -7.91
N TYR A 354 6.03 -5.67 -7.40
CA TYR A 354 6.08 -6.33 -6.07
C TYR A 354 6.47 -5.33 -4.97
N HIS A 355 5.60 -5.12 -3.99
CA HIS A 355 5.77 -4.09 -2.95
C HIS A 355 6.28 -4.60 -1.62
N ASN A 356 5.94 -5.85 -1.26
CA ASN A 356 6.24 -6.37 0.06
C ASN A 356 6.45 -7.88 0.05
N ILE A 357 7.29 -8.34 0.97
CA ILE A 357 7.65 -9.74 1.16
C ILE A 357 7.47 -10.07 2.63
N TRP A 358 6.73 -11.14 2.92
CA TRP A 358 6.68 -11.75 4.23
C TRP A 358 7.28 -13.15 4.15
N ILE A 359 8.21 -13.47 5.05
CA ILE A 359 8.85 -14.77 5.16
C ILE A 359 8.54 -15.33 6.53
N ASN A 360 8.02 -16.55 6.59
CA ASN A 360 7.67 -17.17 7.88
C ASN A 360 8.94 -17.42 8.71
N SER A 361 8.99 -16.83 9.91
CA SER A 361 10.12 -16.92 10.83
C SER A 361 10.47 -18.35 11.28
N ASP A 362 9.48 -19.24 11.28
CA ASP A 362 9.61 -20.64 11.71
C ASP A 362 9.92 -21.57 10.53
N ASN A 363 9.51 -21.20 9.31
CA ASN A 363 9.72 -21.98 8.11
C ASN A 363 9.93 -21.09 6.86
N SER A 364 11.19 -20.84 6.49
CA SER A 364 11.55 -20.00 5.34
C SER A 364 11.05 -20.50 3.97
N GLN A 365 10.45 -21.69 3.88
CA GLN A 365 9.79 -22.15 2.65
C GLN A 365 8.45 -21.45 2.39
N ILE A 366 7.88 -20.83 3.43
CA ILE A 366 6.62 -20.12 3.34
C ILE A 366 6.91 -18.64 3.12
N ILE A 367 6.54 -18.15 1.94
CA ILE A 367 6.79 -16.79 1.48
C ILE A 367 5.47 -16.23 0.96
N ALA A 368 5.12 -15.03 1.37
CA ALA A 368 3.98 -14.30 0.84
C ALA A 368 4.45 -13.00 0.19
N LEU A 369 3.90 -12.66 -0.97
CA LEU A 369 4.21 -11.47 -1.73
C LEU A 369 2.96 -10.60 -1.86
N ALA A 370 3.13 -9.30 -1.63
CA ALA A 370 2.16 -8.27 -2.00
C ALA A 370 2.58 -7.64 -3.33
N VAL A 371 1.65 -7.60 -4.28
CA VAL A 371 1.89 -7.21 -5.67
C VAL A 371 0.76 -6.29 -6.14
N ASP A 372 0.99 -5.52 -7.20
CA ASP A 372 -0.08 -4.78 -7.86
C ASP A 372 -1.24 -5.66 -8.34
N GLN A 373 -0.97 -6.95 -8.55
CA GLN A 373 -1.93 -8.01 -8.86
C GLN A 373 -2.31 -8.83 -7.61
N GLY A 374 -2.31 -8.27 -6.41
CA GLY A 374 -2.83 -8.91 -5.20
C GLY A 374 -1.81 -9.62 -4.32
N ALA A 375 -2.27 -10.64 -3.60
CA ALA A 375 -1.43 -11.50 -2.78
C ALA A 375 -1.10 -12.82 -3.49
N THR A 376 0.16 -13.27 -3.38
CA THR A 376 0.54 -14.63 -3.79
C THR A 376 1.36 -15.31 -2.70
N ILE A 377 1.08 -16.58 -2.43
CA ILE A 377 1.70 -17.36 -1.35
C ILE A 377 2.41 -18.58 -1.95
N SER A 378 3.65 -18.77 -1.55
CA SER A 378 4.42 -20.00 -1.78
C SER A 378 4.55 -20.75 -0.46
N VAL A 379 4.41 -22.07 -0.50
CA VAL A 379 4.71 -22.97 0.63
C VAL A 379 5.91 -23.88 0.36
N ASN A 380 6.65 -23.66 -0.73
CA ASN A 380 7.77 -24.49 -1.18
C ASN A 380 8.99 -23.67 -1.66
N GLY A 381 9.26 -22.55 -1.01
CA GLY A 381 10.48 -21.75 -1.23
C GLY A 381 10.49 -20.98 -2.55
N GLY A 382 9.32 -20.67 -3.09
CA GLY A 382 9.10 -19.88 -4.31
C GLY A 382 9.03 -20.70 -5.60
N GLN A 383 8.92 -22.04 -5.51
CA GLN A 383 8.82 -22.90 -6.69
C GLN A 383 7.43 -22.80 -7.35
N THR A 384 6.37 -22.69 -6.55
CA THR A 384 5.00 -22.47 -7.02
C THR A 384 4.28 -21.46 -6.13
N TRP A 385 3.30 -20.76 -6.69
CA TRP A 385 2.60 -19.66 -6.03
C TRP A 385 1.09 -19.84 -6.14
N SER A 386 0.35 -19.44 -5.10
CA SER A 386 -1.11 -19.36 -5.13
C SER A 386 -1.58 -18.39 -6.23
N SER A 387 -2.82 -18.60 -6.69
CA SER A 387 -3.41 -17.74 -7.70
C SER A 387 -3.79 -16.38 -7.12
N TRP A 388 -3.76 -15.35 -7.97
CA TRP A 388 -4.37 -14.05 -7.72
C TRP A 388 -5.68 -13.84 -8.52
N TYR A 389 -6.08 -14.84 -9.31
CA TYR A 389 -7.36 -14.91 -10.02
C TYR A 389 -8.51 -15.46 -9.16
N ASN A 390 -8.39 -15.36 -7.84
CA ASN A 390 -9.41 -15.73 -6.86
C ASN A 390 -9.69 -14.60 -5.85
N GLN A 391 -9.26 -13.37 -6.15
CA GLN A 391 -9.31 -12.23 -5.23
C GLN A 391 -10.15 -11.12 -5.85
N PRO A 392 -11.37 -10.86 -5.37
CA PRO A 392 -12.25 -9.84 -5.94
C PRO A 392 -11.91 -8.44 -5.41
N THR A 393 -10.68 -7.99 -5.64
CA THR A 393 -10.10 -6.76 -5.06
C THR A 393 -9.59 -5.79 -6.12
N ALA A 394 -10.07 -5.91 -7.36
CA ALA A 394 -9.64 -5.09 -8.49
C ALA A 394 -9.70 -3.59 -8.19
N GLN A 395 -8.63 -2.88 -8.53
CA GLN A 395 -8.56 -1.42 -8.44
C GLN A 395 -8.81 -0.84 -9.84
N PHE A 396 -9.97 -0.20 -10.01
CA PHE A 396 -10.38 0.44 -11.25
C PHE A 396 -10.18 1.95 -11.20
N TYR A 397 -9.60 2.52 -12.25
CA TYR A 397 -9.46 3.96 -12.39
C TYR A 397 -10.74 4.63 -12.85
N HIS A 398 -11.38 4.04 -13.88
CA HIS A 398 -12.65 4.49 -14.42
C HIS A 398 -13.57 3.30 -14.62
N VAL A 399 -14.87 3.50 -14.38
CA VAL A 399 -15.91 2.49 -14.62
C VAL A 399 -17.02 3.08 -15.50
N ILE A 400 -17.49 2.29 -16.46
CA ILE A 400 -18.61 2.64 -17.34
C ILE A 400 -19.52 1.43 -17.55
N THR A 401 -20.76 1.68 -17.95
CA THR A 401 -21.71 0.63 -18.36
C THR A 401 -22.16 0.82 -19.79
N ASP A 402 -22.48 -0.29 -20.47
CA ASP A 402 -23.19 -0.21 -21.74
C ASP A 402 -24.72 -0.23 -21.57
N ASN A 403 -25.43 -0.26 -22.70
CA ASN A 403 -26.89 -0.30 -22.77
C ASN A 403 -27.44 -1.71 -23.11
N GLN A 404 -26.65 -2.77 -22.94
CA GLN A 404 -27.10 -4.14 -23.21
C GLN A 404 -28.03 -4.64 -22.08
N PHE A 405 -28.69 -5.79 -22.27
CA PHE A 405 -29.40 -6.47 -21.18
C PHE A 405 -29.05 -7.98 -21.16
N PRO A 406 -28.45 -8.48 -20.06
CA PRO A 406 -27.91 -7.71 -18.93
C PRO A 406 -26.82 -6.73 -19.39
N TYR A 407 -26.79 -5.53 -18.79
CA TYR A 407 -25.76 -4.53 -19.14
C TYR A 407 -24.39 -5.03 -18.70
N TRP A 408 -23.33 -4.60 -19.36
CA TRP A 408 -21.98 -4.86 -18.94
C TRP A 408 -21.38 -3.68 -18.20
N VAL A 409 -20.41 -3.97 -17.34
CA VAL A 409 -19.60 -3.02 -16.60
C VAL A 409 -18.16 -3.17 -17.07
N TYR A 410 -17.52 -2.05 -17.39
CA TYR A 410 -16.17 -2.00 -17.94
C TYR A 410 -15.27 -1.08 -17.14
N GLY A 411 -13.98 -1.36 -17.14
CA GLY A 411 -12.98 -0.45 -16.57
C GLY A 411 -11.54 -0.85 -16.87
N GLY A 412 -10.65 0.15 -16.84
CA GLY A 412 -9.20 -0.03 -16.80
C GLY A 412 -8.77 -0.41 -15.38
N GLN A 413 -8.04 -1.52 -15.24
CA GLN A 413 -7.55 -2.02 -13.95
C GLN A 413 -6.03 -1.86 -13.86
N GLN A 414 -5.56 -1.41 -12.70
CA GLN A 414 -4.14 -1.30 -12.36
C GLN A 414 -3.40 -2.60 -12.68
N GLU A 415 -2.34 -2.51 -13.49
CA GLU A 415 -1.33 -3.57 -13.74
C GLU A 415 -1.90 -4.90 -14.26
N SER A 416 -3.18 -4.91 -14.67
CA SER A 416 -3.89 -6.09 -15.16
C SER A 416 -4.65 -5.82 -16.46
N GLY A 417 -4.57 -4.59 -16.98
CA GLY A 417 -5.30 -4.13 -18.16
C GLY A 417 -6.81 -4.05 -17.95
N SER A 418 -7.52 -3.59 -18.97
CA SER A 418 -8.99 -3.43 -18.91
C SER A 418 -9.78 -4.74 -18.91
N ILE A 419 -11.01 -4.65 -18.41
CA ILE A 419 -11.96 -5.76 -18.32
C ILE A 419 -13.39 -5.26 -18.54
N GLY A 420 -14.22 -6.09 -19.18
CA GLY A 420 -15.67 -6.04 -19.14
C GLY A 420 -16.23 -7.24 -18.39
N THR A 421 -17.25 -7.04 -17.57
CA THR A 421 -18.02 -8.11 -16.91
C THR A 421 -19.52 -7.88 -17.08
N ALA A 422 -20.30 -8.94 -17.27
CA ALA A 422 -21.75 -8.84 -17.31
C ALA A 422 -22.30 -8.48 -15.92
N SER A 423 -23.32 -7.62 -15.85
CA SER A 423 -24.00 -7.29 -14.59
C SER A 423 -24.72 -8.49 -13.97
N ARG A 424 -24.98 -9.55 -14.73
CA ARG A 424 -25.57 -10.80 -14.28
C ARG A 424 -25.17 -11.93 -15.24
N SER A 425 -25.01 -13.14 -14.70
CA SER A 425 -24.92 -14.38 -15.49
C SER A 425 -26.24 -15.14 -15.51
N ASP A 426 -26.49 -15.87 -16.59
CA ASP A 426 -27.61 -16.82 -16.71
C ASP A 426 -27.36 -18.13 -15.96
N PHE A 427 -26.14 -18.36 -15.46
CA PHE A 427 -25.75 -19.56 -14.72
C PHE A 427 -25.88 -19.42 -13.19
N GLY A 428 -26.47 -18.32 -12.71
CA GLY A 428 -26.75 -18.10 -11.28
C GLY A 428 -25.65 -17.35 -10.52
N GLU A 429 -24.41 -17.34 -11.03
CA GLU A 429 -23.30 -16.55 -10.50
C GLU A 429 -22.41 -16.03 -11.63
N ILE A 430 -21.78 -14.88 -11.42
CA ILE A 430 -20.76 -14.36 -12.33
C ILE A 430 -19.48 -15.11 -12.05
N THR A 431 -18.85 -15.63 -13.10
CA THR A 431 -17.62 -16.43 -13.01
C THR A 431 -16.56 -15.88 -13.97
N PHE A 432 -15.43 -16.58 -14.05
CA PHE A 432 -14.43 -16.34 -15.08
C PHE A 432 -14.91 -16.62 -16.52
N ARG A 433 -16.18 -16.95 -16.75
CA ARG A 433 -16.75 -17.05 -18.12
C ARG A 433 -17.44 -15.77 -18.57
N ASP A 434 -17.77 -14.90 -17.61
CA ASP A 434 -18.61 -13.73 -17.82
C ASP A 434 -17.77 -12.43 -17.89
N TRP A 435 -16.47 -12.56 -18.13
CA TRP A 435 -15.50 -11.48 -18.27
C TRP A 435 -14.67 -11.61 -19.55
N TYR A 436 -14.22 -10.48 -20.10
CA TYR A 436 -13.24 -10.43 -21.20
C TYR A 436 -12.38 -9.17 -21.14
N PRO A 437 -11.15 -9.18 -21.70
CA PRO A 437 -10.32 -8.00 -21.81
C PRO A 437 -10.84 -7.03 -22.88
N VAL A 438 -10.94 -5.73 -22.56
CA VAL A 438 -11.51 -4.72 -23.47
C VAL A 438 -10.45 -4.11 -24.41
N GLY A 439 -9.16 -4.25 -24.09
CA GLY A 439 -8.05 -3.79 -24.93
C GLY A 439 -7.63 -2.34 -24.69
N VAL A 440 -8.03 -1.74 -23.57
CA VAL A 440 -7.59 -0.43 -23.07
C VAL A 440 -6.51 -0.62 -21.98
N GLU A 441 -5.56 0.32 -21.89
CA GLU A 441 -4.54 0.40 -20.83
C GLU A 441 -5.16 0.66 -19.44
N GLU A 442 -4.37 0.52 -18.37
CA GLU A 442 -4.85 0.66 -16.99
C GLU A 442 -5.54 2.01 -16.71
N TYR A 443 -4.96 3.13 -17.19
CA TYR A 443 -5.47 4.49 -17.00
C TYR A 443 -6.49 4.92 -18.07
N GLY A 444 -6.77 4.08 -19.05
CA GLY A 444 -7.59 4.47 -20.19
C GLY A 444 -9.09 4.55 -19.89
N TYR A 445 -9.82 5.08 -20.86
CA TYR A 445 -11.29 5.17 -20.84
C TYR A 445 -11.85 4.12 -21.80
N VAL A 446 -12.91 3.43 -21.38
CA VAL A 446 -13.66 2.47 -22.20
C VAL A 446 -14.84 3.15 -22.88
#